data_AF-A0A9D7SCK9-F1
#
_entry.id   AF-A0A9D7SCK9-F1
#
_cell.length_a   1.000
_cell.length_b   1.000
_cell.length_c   1.000
_cell.angle_alpha   90.00
_cell.angle_beta   90.00
_cell.angle_gamma   90.00
#
_symmetry.space_group_name_H-M   'P 1'
#
loop_
_entity.id
_entity.type
_entity.pdbx_description
1 polymer ?
#
loop_
_entity_poly.entity_id
_entity_poly.type
_entity_poly.pdbx_seq_one_letter_code
_entity_poly.pdbx_strand_id
1 'polypeptide(L)' 'MFGFRSWVRGIEASLIKGHGWGHQLGDGFQMPGVFFISKGKILSEFKHKYASDKPDYLSMMNLKQPQ' A
#
# COMPACT_ATOMS: atom_id res chain seq x y z
N MET A 1 3.50 5.51 -15.19
CA MET A 1 4.32 4.28 -15.15
C MET A 1 4.35 3.52 -16.49
N PHE A 2 3.74 4.02 -17.58
CA PHE A 2 3.59 3.24 -18.83
C PHE A 2 3.96 4.00 -20.13
N GLY A 3 4.81 5.03 -20.07
CA GLY A 3 5.28 5.72 -21.28
C GLY A 3 6.45 4.99 -21.95
N PHE A 4 6.57 5.04 -23.29
CA PHE A 4 7.69 4.45 -24.04
C PHE A 4 9.06 4.86 -23.46
N ARG A 5 9.22 6.15 -23.14
CA ARG A 5 10.44 6.67 -22.52
C ARG A 5 10.73 6.05 -21.15
N SER A 6 9.70 5.73 -20.36
CA SER A 6 9.85 5.04 -19.08
C SER A 6 10.29 3.59 -19.25
N TRP A 7 9.77 2.90 -20.28
CA TRP A 7 10.19 1.54 -20.63
C TRP A 7 11.65 1.48 -21.09
N VAL A 8 12.07 2.38 -21.97
CA VAL A 8 13.47 2.49 -22.41
C VAL A 8 14.41 2.70 -21.22
N ARG A 9 14.04 3.59 -20.30
CA ARG A 9 14.81 3.83 -19.06
C ARG A 9 14.83 2.61 -18.14
N GLY A 10 13.74 1.86 -18.05
CA GLY A 10 13.67 0.61 -17.27
C GLY A 10 14.58 -0.48 -17.83
N ILE A 11 14.62 -0.64 -19.16
CA ILE A 11 15.51 -1.58 -19.84
C ILE A 11 16.98 -1.17 -19.64
N GLU A 12 17.30 0.11 -19.83
CA GLU A 12 18.65 0.66 -19.61
C GLU A 12 19.12 0.44 -18.15
N ALA A 13 18.26 0.73 -17.17
CA ALA A 13 18.58 0.53 -15.76
C ALA A 13 18.78 -0.95 -15.39
N SER A 14 17.95 -1.84 -15.95
CA SER A 14 17.99 -3.27 -15.65
C SER A 14 19.20 -3.97 -16.30
N LEU A 15 19.40 -3.78 -17.61
CA LEU A 15 20.41 -4.51 -18.38
C LEU A 15 21.80 -3.88 -18.36
N ILE A 16 21.89 -2.54 -18.38
CA ILE A 16 23.18 -1.84 -18.53
C ILE A 16 23.73 -1.44 -17.17
N LYS A 17 22.87 -1.00 -16.25
CA LYS A 17 23.29 -0.49 -14.94
C LYS A 17 23.22 -1.53 -13.83
N GLY A 18 22.71 -2.74 -14.11
CA GLY A 18 22.56 -3.80 -13.10
C GLY A 18 21.57 -3.48 -11.97
N HIS A 19 20.74 -2.44 -12.13
CA HIS A 19 19.66 -2.10 -11.20
C HIS A 19 18.39 -2.87 -11.57
N GLY A 20 18.54 -4.18 -11.77
CA GLY A 20 17.42 -5.07 -12.05
C GLY A 20 16.42 -5.07 -10.89
N TRP A 21 15.32 -5.82 -11.08
CA TRP A 21 14.40 -6.07 -9.97
C TRP A 21 15.15 -6.77 -8.85
N GLY A 22 15.34 -6.09 -7.71
CA GLY A 22 15.81 -6.71 -6.49
C GLY A 22 14.82 -7.78 -6.01
N HIS A 23 15.20 -8.54 -4.97
CA HIS A 23 14.27 -9.50 -4.37
C HIS A 23 12.98 -8.80 -3.95
N GLN A 24 11.85 -9.31 -4.43
CA GLN A 24 10.54 -8.83 -4.01
C GLN A 24 10.39 -9.10 -2.52
N LEU A 25 10.40 -8.04 -1.71
CA LEU A 25 10.15 -8.13 -0.27
C LEU A 25 8.64 -8.14 -0.05
N GLY A 26 8.08 -9.32 0.20
CA GLY A 26 6.66 -9.53 0.49
C GLY A 26 5.79 -9.87 -0.73
N ASP A 27 4.48 -9.86 -0.51
CA ASP A 27 3.47 -10.13 -1.55
C ASP A 27 2.95 -8.81 -2.15
N GLY A 28 3.34 -8.53 -3.39
CA GLY A 28 2.88 -7.34 -4.13
C GLY A 28 1.39 -7.33 -4.46
N PHE A 29 0.68 -8.46 -4.27
CA PHE A 29 -0.77 -8.58 -4.47
C PHE A 29 -1.57 -8.47 -3.17
N GLN A 30 -0.91 -8.35 -2.02
CA GLN A 30 -1.61 -8.19 -0.75
C GLN A 30 -2.44 -6.90 -0.74
N MET A 31 -3.73 -7.02 -0.43
CA MET A 31 -4.62 -5.86 -0.35
C MET A 31 -4.27 -4.96 0.84
N PRO A 32 -4.33 -3.63 0.67
CA PRO A 32 -4.04 -2.69 1.74
C PRO A 32 -5.12 -2.69 2.82
N GLY A 33 -4.75 -2.26 4.02
CA GLY A 33 -5.67 -2.05 5.14
C GLY A 33 -5.29 -0.83 5.96
N VAL A 34 -6.27 -0.23 6.62
CA VAL A 34 -6.08 0.90 7.54
C VAL A 34 -6.57 0.47 8.91
N PHE A 35 -5.77 0.72 9.95
CA PHE A 35 -6.07 0.33 11.32
C PHE A 35 -5.88 1.53 12.24
N PHE A 36 -6.89 1.82 13.07
CA PHE A 36 -6.74 2.79 14.16
C PHE A 36 -6.38 2.04 15.43
N ILE A 37 -5.18 2.30 15.96
CA ILE A 37 -4.62 1.60 17.11
C ILE A 37 -4.41 2.61 18.24
N SER A 38 -4.90 2.29 19.43
CA SER A 38 -4.65 3.08 20.63
C SER A 38 -4.46 2.15 21.83
N LYS A 39 -3.48 2.44 22.68
CA LYS A 39 -3.16 1.65 23.89
C LYS A 39 -3.01 0.15 23.59
N GLY A 40 -2.37 -0.20 22.47
CA GLY A 40 -2.15 -1.58 22.06
C GLY A 40 -3.40 -2.34 21.57
N LYS A 41 -4.55 -1.66 21.41
CA LYS A 41 -5.78 -2.25 20.88
C LYS A 41 -6.13 -1.65 19.52
N ILE A 42 -6.62 -2.49 18.60
CA ILE A 42 -7.24 -2.04 17.36
C ILE A 42 -8.65 -1.57 17.70
N LEU A 43 -8.91 -0.28 17.51
CA LEU A 43 -10.21 0.34 17.76
C LEU A 43 -11.10 0.33 16.52
N SER A 44 -10.49 0.39 15.33
CA SER A 44 -11.20 0.28 14.06
C SER A 44 -10.28 -0.21 12.95
N GLU A 45 -10.88 -0.88 11.95
CA GLU A 45 -10.17 -1.38 10.79
C GLU A 45 -10.97 -1.17 9.51
N PHE A 46 -10.27 -0.94 8.41
CA PHE A 46 -10.80 -0.91 7.06
C PHE A 46 -9.92 -1.79 6.17
N LYS A 47 -10.50 -2.88 5.66
CA LYS A 47 -9.84 -3.82 4.75
C LYS A 47 -10.32 -3.55 3.33
N HIS A 48 -9.41 -3.18 2.43
CA HIS A 48 -9.79 -2.86 1.06
C HIS A 48 -10.27 -4.12 0.34
N LYS A 49 -11.44 -4.03 -0.29
CA LYS A 49 -11.92 -5.06 -1.23
C LYS A 49 -11.39 -4.77 -2.63
N TYR A 50 -11.28 -3.49 -2.98
CA TYR A 50 -10.70 -2.99 -4.21
C TYR A 50 -9.58 -2.02 -3.91
N ALA A 51 -8.55 -1.99 -4.77
CA ALA A 51 -7.43 -1.06 -4.65
C ALA A 51 -7.86 0.43 -4.71
N SER A 52 -9.06 0.70 -5.23
CA SER A 52 -9.64 2.04 -5.33
C SER A 52 -10.49 2.46 -4.13
N ASP A 53 -10.73 1.56 -3.17
CA ASP A 53 -11.55 1.88 -2.00
C ASP A 53 -10.93 3.03 -1.21
N LYS A 54 -11.78 3.86 -0.60
CA LYS A 54 -11.35 4.99 0.24
C LYS A 54 -11.98 4.85 1.63
N PRO A 55 -11.17 4.68 2.68
CA PRO A 55 -11.67 4.71 4.05
C PRO A 55 -12.16 6.12 4.40
N ASP A 56 -13.21 6.19 5.21
CA ASP A 56 -13.59 7.44 5.88
C ASP A 56 -12.81 7.57 7.19
N TYR A 57 -11.71 8.31 7.13
CA TYR A 57 -10.79 8.47 8.26
C TYR A 57 -11.45 9.14 9.48
N LEU A 58 -12.38 10.07 9.27
CA LEU A 58 -13.00 10.79 10.38
C LEU A 58 -13.94 9.88 11.16
N SER A 59 -14.78 9.08 10.48
CA SER A 59 -15.61 8.11 11.17
C SER A 59 -14.77 7.03 11.86
N MET A 60 -13.66 6.59 11.26
CA MET A 60 -12.73 5.64 11.88
C MET A 60 -12.10 6.16 13.19
N MET A 61 -11.82 7.47 13.28
CA MET A 61 -11.25 8.10 14.49
C MET A 61 -12.31 8.44 15.54
N ASN A 62 -13.53 8.78 15.10
CA ASN A 62 -14.63 9.21 15.98
C ASN A 62 -15.43 8.03 16.58
N LEU A 63 -14.98 6.79 16.38
CA LEU A 63 -15.59 5.65 17.05
C LEU A 63 -15.46 5.82 18.57
N LYS A 64 -16.62 5.95 19.23
CA LYS A 64 -16.71 5.99 20.69
C LYS A 64 -15.98 4.76 21.22
N GLN A 65 -14.91 5.00 21.98
CA GLN A 65 -14.18 3.89 22.58
C GLN A 65 -15.12 3.15 23.52
N PRO A 66 -15.19 1.80 23.46
CA PRO A 66 -15.84 1.05 24.53
C PRO A 66 -15.10 1.38 25.83
N GLN A 67 -15.85 1.87 26.82
CA GLN A 67 -15.35 2.25 28.15
C GLN A 67 -14.77 1.03 28.87
#